data_AF-A0A947EXD8-F1
#
_entry.id   AF-A0A947EXD8-F1
#
_cell.length_a   1.000
_cell.length_b   1.000
_cell.length_c   1.000
_cell.angle_alpha   90.00
_cell.angle_beta   90.00
_cell.angle_gamma   90.00
#
_symmetry.space_group_name_H-M   'P 1'
#
loop_
_entity.id
_entity.type
_entity.pdbx_description
1 polymer ?
#
loop_
_entity_poly.entity_id
_entity_poly.type
_entity_poly.pdbx_seq_one_letter_code
_entity_poly.pdbx_strand_id
1 'polypeptide(L)'
;MLIRTLFIIVVVFCFGKIEAQEPYKFTKIIDLETTPVISQGRTGTCWSFSGTSFLESEIIRLTGEQIDLSEMYTVRNTYPKKA
;
A
#
# COMPACT_ATOMS: atom_id res chain seq x y z
N MET A 1 -13.87 -37.49 -41.05
CA MET A 1 -13.46 -36.06 -41.03
C MET A 1 -14.32 -35.22 -40.09
N LEU A 2 -15.66 -35.34 -40.15
CA LEU A 2 -16.60 -34.55 -39.32
C LEU A 2 -16.41 -34.64 -37.79
N ILE A 3 -16.18 -35.82 -37.22
CA ILE A 3 -16.02 -36.01 -35.75
C ILE A 3 -14.76 -35.31 -35.22
N ARG A 4 -13.68 -35.28 -35.99
CA ARG A 4 -12.43 -34.59 -35.64
C ARG A 4 -12.61 -33.08 -35.63
N THR A 5 -13.33 -32.55 -36.61
CA THR A 5 -13.64 -31.12 -36.70
C THR A 5 -14.56 -30.68 -35.55
N LEU A 6 -15.52 -31.52 -35.17
CA LEU A 6 -16.42 -31.26 -34.04
C LEU A 6 -15.68 -31.21 -32.70
N PHE A 7 -14.72 -32.13 -32.50
CA PHE A 7 -13.92 -32.17 -31.28
C PHE A 7 -13.03 -30.93 -31.12
N ILE A 8 -12.42 -30.46 -32.21
CA ILE A 8 -11.60 -29.23 -32.21
C ILE A 8 -12.47 -28.00 -31.87
N ILE A 9 -13.69 -27.91 -32.41
CA ILE A 9 -14.60 -26.81 -32.11
C ILE A 9 -15.02 -26.82 -30.63
N VAL A 10 -15.34 -27.99 -30.07
CA VAL A 10 -15.70 -28.11 -28.64
C VAL A 10 -14.53 -27.74 -27.72
N VAL A 11 -13.32 -28.15 -28.07
CA VAL A 11 -12.12 -27.79 -27.31
C VAL A 11 -11.87 -26.28 -27.36
N VAL A 12 -11.97 -25.65 -28.53
CA VAL A 12 -11.82 -24.19 -28.69
C VAL A 12 -12.91 -23.43 -27.93
N PHE A 13 -14.14 -23.94 -27.88
CA PHE A 13 -15.24 -23.33 -27.14
C PHE A 13 -15.09 -23.47 -25.61
N CYS A 14 -14.53 -24.59 -25.12
CA CYS A 14 -14.24 -24.79 -23.70
C CYS A 14 -13.07 -23.97 -23.16
N PHE A 15 -12.15 -23.50 -24.02
CA PHE A 15 -11.11 -22.53 -23.65
C PHE A 15 -11.56 -21.06 -23.82
N GLY A 16 -12.83 -20.83 -24.18
CA GLY A 16 -13.42 -19.51 -24.34
C GLY A 16 -13.62 -18.80 -23.00
N LYS A 17 -12.66 -17.92 -22.67
CA LYS A 17 -12.65 -16.89 -21.62
C LYS A 17 -12.30 -17.37 -20.20
N ILE A 18 -11.01 -17.40 -19.92
CA ILE A 18 -10.46 -17.14 -18.59
C ILE A 18 -10.59 -15.62 -18.37
N GLU A 19 -11.74 -15.14 -17.91
CA GLU A 19 -11.82 -13.76 -17.40
C GLU A 19 -11.11 -13.73 -16.04
N ALA A 20 -9.98 -13.01 -15.99
CA ALA A 20 -9.34 -12.67 -14.73
C ALA A 20 -10.30 -11.83 -13.88
N GLN A 21 -10.25 -11.96 -12.56
CA GLN A 21 -11.05 -11.14 -11.64
C GLN A 21 -10.91 -9.65 -12.01
N GLU A 22 -12.02 -8.94 -12.12
CA GLU A 22 -12.02 -7.48 -12.31
C GLU A 22 -11.16 -6.81 -11.21
N PRO A 23 -10.34 -5.81 -11.55
CA PRO A 23 -9.50 -5.13 -10.57
C PRO A 23 -10.37 -4.44 -9.51
N TYR A 24 -9.89 -4.42 -8.26
CA TYR A 24 -10.56 -3.71 -7.18
C TYR A 24 -10.72 -2.22 -7.52
N LYS A 25 -11.94 -1.71 -7.42
CA LYS A 25 -12.27 -0.29 -7.59
C LYS A 25 -12.58 0.31 -6.23
N PHE A 26 -11.69 1.16 -5.74
CA PHE A 26 -11.88 1.87 -4.48
C PHE A 26 -12.45 3.27 -4.74
N THR A 27 -13.52 3.61 -4.03
CA THR A 27 -14.09 4.95 -3.99
C THR A 27 -13.81 5.57 -2.61
N LYS A 28 -13.18 6.75 -2.60
CA LYS A 28 -12.95 7.48 -1.36
C LYS A 28 -14.28 8.06 -0.87
N ILE A 29 -14.68 7.72 0.35
CA ILE A 29 -15.84 8.32 1.03
C ILE A 29 -15.39 9.54 1.83
N ILE A 30 -14.28 9.39 2.56
CA ILE A 30 -13.62 10.44 3.33
C ILE A 30 -12.13 10.33 3.03
N ASP A 31 -11.48 11.46 2.78
CA ASP A 31 -10.05 11.57 2.52
C ASP A 31 -9.49 12.61 3.49
N LEU A 32 -8.60 12.18 4.39
CA LEU A 32 -7.91 13.10 5.30
C LEU A 32 -6.59 13.52 4.66
N GLU A 33 -6.20 14.78 4.85
CA GLU A 33 -4.90 15.25 4.39
C GLU A 33 -3.78 14.52 5.14
N THR A 34 -2.72 14.17 4.42
CA THR A 34 -1.55 13.48 4.96
C THR A 34 -0.27 14.09 4.42
N THR A 35 0.84 13.89 5.13
CA THR A 35 2.17 14.16 4.59
C THR A 35 2.49 13.23 3.41
N PRO A 36 3.49 13.57 2.57
CA PRO A 36 3.92 12.70 1.48
C PRO A 36 4.36 11.31 1.96
N VAL A 37 4.17 10.31 1.11
CA VAL A 37 4.63 8.95 1.41
C VAL A 37 6.16 8.88 1.35
N ILE A 38 6.75 8.35 2.41
CA ILE A 38 8.20 8.23 2.59
C ILE A 38 8.65 6.75 2.69
N SER A 39 9.95 6.50 2.50
CA SER A 39 10.53 5.15 2.48
C SER A 39 11.41 4.89 3.71
N GLN A 40 11.10 3.83 4.46
CA GLN A 40 11.94 3.33 5.56
C GLN A 40 13.18 2.56 5.11
N GLY A 41 13.36 2.37 3.80
CA GLY A 41 14.44 1.56 3.24
C GLY A 41 14.43 0.12 3.77
N ARG A 42 15.62 -0.48 3.89
CA ARG A 42 15.80 -1.87 4.34
C ARG A 42 15.91 -1.96 5.87
N THR A 43 14.93 -1.44 6.59
CA THR A 43 14.93 -1.39 8.06
C THR A 43 13.61 -1.91 8.65
N GLY A 44 13.64 -2.37 9.91
CA GLY A 44 12.46 -2.76 10.69
C GLY A 44 11.89 -1.60 11.51
N THR A 45 11.76 -0.42 10.92
CA THR A 45 11.45 0.84 11.63
C THR A 45 10.07 1.42 11.30
N CYS A 46 9.16 0.64 10.68
CA CYS A 46 7.81 1.11 10.32
C CYS A 46 7.07 1.78 11.48
N TRP A 47 7.25 1.28 12.71
CA TRP A 47 6.67 1.85 13.93
C TRP A 47 7.13 3.30 14.20
N SER A 48 8.36 3.65 13.82
CA SER A 48 8.87 5.02 13.94
C SER A 48 8.32 5.90 12.83
N PHE A 49 8.29 5.39 11.60
CA PHE A 49 7.76 6.11 10.44
C PHE A 49 6.26 6.40 10.57
N SER A 50 5.45 5.40 10.97
CA SER A 50 4.00 5.59 11.14
C SER A 50 3.69 6.52 12.31
N GLY A 51 4.44 6.43 13.42
CA GLY A 51 4.30 7.34 14.55
C GLY A 51 4.66 8.78 14.18
N THR A 52 5.74 8.96 13.41
CA THR A 52 6.20 10.27 12.96
C THR A 52 5.21 10.92 12.01
N SER A 53 4.76 10.20 10.96
CA SER A 53 3.74 10.69 10.02
C SER A 53 2.42 11.09 10.70
N PHE A 54 2.01 10.35 11.73
CA PHE A 54 0.85 10.72 12.55
C PHE A 54 1.09 12.04 13.30
N LEU A 55 2.24 12.19 13.96
CA LEU A 55 2.56 13.41 14.70
C LEU A 55 2.65 14.63 13.78
N GLU A 56 3.26 14.50 12.60
CA GLU A 56 3.32 15.58 11.61
C GLU A 56 1.92 15.98 11.14
N SER A 57 1.04 15.01 10.89
CA SER A 57 -0.36 15.28 10.51
C SER A 57 -1.10 16.02 11.63
N GLU A 58 -0.86 15.67 12.89
CA GLU A 58 -1.46 16.35 14.05
C GLU A 58 -0.88 17.75 14.29
N ILE A 59 0.41 17.95 14.04
CA ILE A 59 1.04 19.29 14.06
C ILE A 59 0.36 20.16 13.01
N ILE A 60 0.26 19.69 11.77
CA ILE A 60 -0.43 20.41 10.69
C ILE A 60 -1.89 20.71 11.10
N ARG A 61 -2.62 19.74 11.67
CA ARG A 61 -4.01 19.92 12.10
C ARG A 61 -4.17 20.98 13.20
N LEU A 62 -3.22 21.06 14.14
CA LEU A 62 -3.33 21.92 15.32
C LEU A 62 -2.72 23.31 15.12
N THR A 63 -1.62 23.40 14.39
CA THR A 63 -0.84 24.64 14.25
C THR A 63 -0.82 25.19 12.82
N GLY A 64 -1.14 24.36 11.82
CA GLY A 64 -0.99 24.69 10.40
C GLY A 64 0.46 24.66 9.90
N GLU A 65 1.42 24.31 10.77
CA GLU A 65 2.84 24.26 10.40
C GLU A 65 3.22 22.92 9.81
N GLN A 66 4.07 22.95 8.77
CA GLN A 66 4.68 21.75 8.20
C GLN A 66 6.07 21.58 8.80
N ILE A 67 6.27 20.50 9.54
CA ILE A 67 7.53 20.16 10.21
C ILE A 67 7.92 18.76 9.75
N ASP A 68 9.18 18.60 9.36
CA ASP A 68 9.81 17.32 9.05
C ASP A 68 10.49 16.79 10.32
N LEU A 69 9.93 15.73 10.89
CA LEU A 69 10.44 15.10 12.10
C LEU A 69 11.35 13.92 11.73
N SER A 70 12.53 13.84 12.34
CA SER A 70 13.43 12.70 12.09
C SER A 70 12.90 11.42 12.74
N GLU A 71 12.44 10.46 11.93
CA GLU A 71 12.04 9.13 12.39
C GLU A 71 13.22 8.41 13.06
N MET A 72 14.44 8.71 12.59
CA MET A 72 15.67 8.12 13.10
C MET A 72 16.06 8.64 14.48
N TYR A 73 15.56 9.81 14.89
CA TYR A 73 15.74 10.28 16.27
C TYR A 73 15.09 9.31 17.26
N THR A 74 13.85 8.92 17.03
CA THR A 74 13.13 7.98 17.89
C THR A 74 13.78 6.60 17.87
N VAL A 75 14.20 6.11 16.69
CA VAL A 75 14.94 4.84 16.56
C VAL A 75 16.22 4.85 17.39
N ARG A 76 17.05 5.88 17.25
CA ARG A 76 18.31 6.05 17.97
C ARG A 76 18.14 6.01 19.49
N ASN A 77 17.06 6.61 20.00
CA ASN A 77 16.80 6.66 21.45
C ASN A 77 16.11 5.39 21.99
N THR A 78 15.44 4.63 21.12
CA THR A 78 14.68 3.44 21.51
C THR A 78 15.58 2.20 21.59
N TYR A 79 16.46 2.00 20.61
CA TYR A 79 17.29 0.80 20.54
C TYR A 79 18.21 0.59 21.75
N PRO A 80 18.89 1.61 22.32
CA PRO A 80 19.68 1.45 23.53
C PRO A 80 18.88 1.02 24.76
N LYS A 81 17.58 1.33 24.81
CA LYS A 81 16.69 0.95 25.93
C LYS A 81 16.12 -0.46 25.78
N LYS A 82 16.17 -1.02 24.56
CA LYS A 82 15.68 -2.37 24.25
C LYS A 82 16.77 -3.43 24.46
N ALA A 83 18.04 -3.03 24.32
CA ALA A 83 19.21 -3.91 24.42
C ALA A 83 19.58 -4.25 25.86
#